data_AF-A0A1H5THZ2-F1
#
_entry.id   AF-A0A1H5THZ2-F1
#
_cell.length_a   1.000
_cell.length_b   1.000
_cell.length_c   1.000
_cell.angle_alpha   90.00
_cell.angle_beta   90.00
_cell.angle_gamma   90.00
#
_symmetry.space_group_name_H-M   'P 1'
#
loop_
_entity.id
_entity.type
_entity.pdbx_description
1 polymer ?
#
loop_
_entity_poly.entity_id
_entity_poly.type
_entity_poly.pdbx_seq_one_letter_code
_entity_poly.pdbx_strand_id
1 'polypeptide(L)'
;MSSTKFLKLKKRNLIYYSLADQKRYNEKSKENLVQFQNEIDKTAKKKLLKSLDVEKVDDINKFTSSYLLSYSEIMKKEYKRCFSSTQTKKILDSTNTFVDIVKHNYKKSNGLRQRMITFVTLTIPENQKHTDKILVKTLIDFIDHLKKVKNYAIEKNVETNQELLRLKNYVWRAESTELGNIHFHLLFDTYVNHKTLKRVWNNYLTNLGYENGENAANIHNLSNISDVGGYVGKYLTKDPLKSEFAELIKNKTLKIEDLQNYPPNLVYRRPILYTSWGCSKPLKTLNSPTFSGNEIYQFDELKDKCTKVELSDDLKDYVKIYKGKIYDLLNECSVKLKSIVKNRFKLLYHFIYEKSNEEVEKLNELIFLSRLNFGSLKDAFPVISDSRSTNLIKDKSFIPELF
;
A
#
# COMPACT_ATOMS: atom_id res chain seq x y z
N MET A 1 33.48 11.79 -9.55
CA MET A 1 32.48 11.64 -8.46
C MET A 1 31.66 10.40 -8.74
N SER A 2 31.68 9.41 -7.85
CA SER A 2 30.94 8.14 -8.03
C SER A 2 29.47 8.37 -7.72
N SER A 3 28.61 8.45 -8.75
CA SER A 3 27.17 8.53 -8.51
C SER A 3 26.66 7.17 -8.02
N THR A 4 26.10 7.13 -6.81
CA THR A 4 25.58 5.88 -6.24
C THR A 4 24.36 5.46 -7.05
N LYS A 5 24.44 4.28 -7.66
CA LYS A 5 23.37 3.67 -8.43
C LYS A 5 22.47 2.84 -7.54
N PHE A 6 21.18 2.87 -7.84
CA PHE A 6 20.11 2.12 -7.18
C PHE A 6 19.28 1.42 -8.23
N LEU A 7 18.67 0.31 -7.83
CA LEU A 7 17.68 -0.42 -8.62
C LEU A 7 16.42 -0.61 -7.80
N LYS A 8 15.29 -0.09 -8.25
CA LYS A 8 13.98 -0.38 -7.67
C LYS A 8 13.28 -1.45 -8.50
N LEU A 9 12.98 -2.57 -7.84
CA LEU A 9 12.23 -3.68 -8.41
C LEU A 9 10.74 -3.46 -8.20
N LYS A 10 10.01 -3.20 -9.28
CA LYS A 10 8.54 -3.17 -9.28
C LYS A 10 8.02 -4.31 -10.12
N LYS A 11 6.80 -4.74 -9.83
CA LYS A 11 6.10 -5.80 -10.54
C LYS A 11 6.06 -5.67 -12.07
N ARG A 12 6.04 -4.44 -12.59
CA ARG A 12 5.98 -4.17 -14.04
C ARG A 12 7.20 -3.43 -14.61
N ASN A 13 8.11 -3.00 -13.73
CA ASN A 13 9.23 -2.16 -14.14
C ASN A 13 10.47 -2.43 -13.28
N LEU A 14 11.64 -2.43 -13.92
CA LEU A 14 12.92 -2.22 -13.26
C LEU A 14 13.32 -0.77 -13.46
N ILE A 15 13.65 -0.09 -12.38
CA ILE A 15 14.03 1.33 -12.42
C ILE A 15 15.43 1.46 -11.85
N TYR A 16 16.40 1.71 -12.71
CA TYR A 16 17.75 2.08 -12.32
C TYR A 16 17.80 3.59 -12.17
N TYR A 17 18.38 4.08 -11.10
CA TYR A 17 18.57 5.53 -10.92
C TYR A 17 19.84 5.82 -10.13
N SER A 18 20.43 6.99 -10.38
CA SER A 18 21.52 7.52 -9.56
C SER A 18 21.03 8.68 -8.72
N LEU A 19 21.51 8.76 -7.48
CA LEU A 19 21.38 9.99 -6.70
C LEU A 19 22.54 10.91 -7.09
N ALA A 20 22.22 12.09 -7.63
CA ALA A 20 23.22 13.14 -7.79
C ALA A 20 23.44 13.80 -6.41
N ASP A 21 24.70 14.07 -6.05
CA ASP A 21 25.09 14.70 -4.78
C ASP A 21 24.60 16.14 -4.59
N GLN A 22 23.91 16.72 -5.58
CA GLN A 22 23.39 18.07 -5.48
C GLN A 22 21.90 18.08 -5.18
N LYS A 23 21.57 18.52 -3.96
CA LYS A 23 20.34 19.27 -3.71
C LYS A 23 20.35 20.51 -4.61
N ARG A 24 19.92 20.37 -5.86
CA ARG A 24 19.47 21.52 -6.64
C ARG A 24 18.14 21.95 -6.03
N TYR A 25 18.21 22.82 -5.03
CA TYR A 25 17.10 23.73 -4.78
C TYR A 25 16.91 24.50 -6.08
N ASN A 26 15.97 24.06 -6.92
CA ASN A 26 15.52 24.88 -8.04
C ASN A 26 14.87 26.15 -7.47
N GLU A 27 14.80 27.24 -8.24
CA GLU A 27 14.13 28.47 -7.79
C GLU A 27 12.67 28.23 -7.33
N LYS A 28 12.03 27.18 -7.87
CA LYS A 28 10.73 26.64 -7.42
C LYS A 28 10.69 26.23 -5.94
N SER A 29 11.83 25.87 -5.36
CA SER A 29 11.96 25.52 -3.94
C SER A 29 12.01 26.76 -3.04
N LYS A 30 12.40 27.94 -3.57
CA LYS A 30 12.23 29.24 -2.90
C LYS A 30 10.76 29.70 -2.95
N GLU A 31 10.03 29.42 -4.03
CA GLU A 31 8.57 29.67 -4.09
C GLU A 31 7.78 28.84 -3.07
N ASN A 32 8.27 27.66 -2.68
CA ASN A 32 7.67 26.85 -1.61
C ASN A 32 7.78 27.50 -0.23
N LEU A 33 8.72 28.44 0.00
CA LEU A 33 8.78 29.26 1.22
C LEU A 33 7.77 30.42 1.20
N VAL A 34 7.35 30.88 0.02
CA VAL A 34 6.27 31.88 -0.16
C VAL A 34 4.88 31.29 0.16
N GLN A 35 4.77 29.97 0.34
CA GLN A 35 3.51 29.30 0.71
C GLN A 35 3.00 29.64 2.11
N PHE A 36 3.78 30.30 2.96
CA PHE A 36 3.39 30.58 4.36
C PHE A 36 2.18 31.52 4.49
N GLN A 37 2.03 32.54 3.62
CA GLN A 37 0.83 33.40 3.61
C GLN A 37 -0.41 32.68 3.05
N ASN A 38 -0.23 31.76 2.11
CA ASN A 38 -1.31 30.90 1.59
C ASN A 38 -1.76 29.83 2.60
N GLU A 39 -0.94 29.49 3.61
CA GLU A 39 -1.29 28.52 4.66
C GLU A 39 -2.32 29.09 5.66
N ILE A 40 -2.28 30.40 5.96
CA ILE A 40 -3.23 31.04 6.88
C ILE A 40 -4.64 31.07 6.25
N ASP A 41 -4.76 31.53 5.00
CA ASP A 41 -6.04 31.54 4.27
C ASP A 41 -6.58 30.12 4.04
N LYS A 42 -5.71 29.15 3.68
CA LYS A 42 -6.10 27.73 3.62
C LYS A 42 -6.59 27.21 4.97
N THR A 43 -6.01 27.65 6.09
CA THR A 43 -6.40 27.21 7.43
C THR A 43 -7.75 27.79 7.83
N ALA A 44 -8.00 29.08 7.55
CA ALA A 44 -9.30 29.71 7.76
C ALA A 44 -10.41 29.06 6.91
N LYS A 45 -10.14 28.84 5.61
CA LYS A 45 -11.06 28.14 4.70
C LYS A 45 -11.37 26.71 5.15
N LYS A 46 -10.36 25.97 5.64
CA LYS A 46 -10.55 24.63 6.24
C LYS A 46 -11.39 24.69 7.51
N LYS A 47 -11.22 25.71 8.35
CA LYS A 47 -12.02 25.90 9.57
C LYS A 47 -13.49 26.16 9.22
N LEU A 48 -13.76 26.95 8.19
CA LEU A 48 -15.10 27.20 7.67
C LEU A 48 -15.74 25.94 7.06
N LEU A 49 -14.97 25.12 6.33
CA LEU A 49 -15.49 23.82 5.87
C LEU A 49 -15.78 22.88 7.04
N LYS A 50 -14.99 22.93 8.10
CA LYS A 50 -15.19 22.12 9.30
C LYS A 50 -16.45 22.54 10.07
N SER A 51 -16.91 23.79 9.97
CA SER A 51 -18.19 24.18 10.59
C SER A 51 -19.42 23.66 9.85
N LEU A 52 -19.27 23.15 8.62
CA LEU A 52 -20.32 22.45 7.89
C LEU A 52 -20.41 20.96 8.26
N ASP A 53 -19.51 20.50 9.13
CA ASP A 53 -19.39 19.09 9.50
C ASP A 53 -20.46 18.73 10.52
N VAL A 54 -21.32 17.79 10.15
CA VAL A 54 -22.34 17.23 11.03
C VAL A 54 -22.07 15.74 11.22
N GLU A 55 -22.57 15.17 12.31
CA GLU A 55 -22.40 13.73 12.54
C GLU A 55 -23.45 12.90 11.82
N LYS A 56 -24.71 13.34 11.91
CA LYS A 56 -25.89 12.70 11.30
C LYS A 56 -26.39 13.49 10.09
N VAL A 57 -26.89 12.76 9.11
CA VAL A 57 -27.48 13.29 7.88
C VAL A 57 -28.72 12.47 7.54
N ASP A 58 -29.77 13.14 7.08
CA ASP A 58 -30.98 12.44 6.61
C ASP A 58 -30.78 11.85 5.20
N ASP A 59 -30.04 12.58 4.36
CA ASP A 59 -29.68 12.15 3.01
C ASP A 59 -28.22 12.54 2.71
N ILE A 60 -27.36 11.52 2.58
CA ILE A 60 -25.94 11.70 2.30
C ILE A 60 -25.67 12.34 0.94
N ASN A 61 -26.51 12.11 -0.07
CA ASN A 61 -26.35 12.69 -1.40
C ASN A 61 -26.70 14.17 -1.40
N LYS A 62 -27.80 14.54 -0.72
CA LYS A 62 -28.16 15.95 -0.53
C LYS A 62 -27.09 16.70 0.27
N PHE A 63 -26.65 16.14 1.40
CA PHE A 63 -25.56 16.69 2.20
C PHE A 63 -24.29 16.88 1.37
N THR A 64 -23.92 15.86 0.58
CA THR A 64 -22.72 15.94 -0.28
C THR A 64 -22.85 17.04 -1.32
N SER A 65 -24.02 17.20 -1.92
CA SER A 65 -24.26 18.23 -2.94
C SER A 65 -24.12 19.63 -2.34
N SER A 66 -24.73 19.88 -1.18
CA SER A 66 -24.57 21.13 -0.42
C SER A 66 -23.11 21.40 -0.05
N TYR A 67 -22.41 20.38 0.46
CA TYR A 67 -20.99 20.51 0.81
C TYR A 67 -20.12 20.86 -0.41
N LEU A 68 -20.37 20.25 -1.56
CA LEU A 68 -19.61 20.52 -2.79
C LEU A 68 -19.81 21.94 -3.31
N LEU A 69 -21.03 22.47 -3.20
CA LEU A 69 -21.33 23.87 -3.53
C LEU A 69 -20.54 24.81 -2.61
N SER A 70 -20.68 24.65 -1.29
CA SER A 70 -19.94 25.46 -0.32
C SER A 70 -18.42 25.33 -0.49
N TYR A 71 -17.92 24.12 -0.80
CA TYR A 71 -16.52 23.91 -1.09
C TYR A 71 -16.05 24.72 -2.29
N SER A 72 -16.80 24.71 -3.40
CA SER A 72 -16.47 25.48 -4.59
C SER A 72 -16.45 26.98 -4.30
N GLU A 73 -17.44 27.47 -3.56
CA GLU A 73 -17.56 28.88 -3.18
C GLU A 73 -16.40 29.36 -2.28
N ILE A 74 -16.03 28.55 -1.28
CA ILE A 74 -14.99 28.87 -0.29
C ILE A 74 -13.59 28.70 -0.90
N MET A 75 -13.36 27.60 -1.62
CA MET A 75 -12.04 27.24 -2.14
C MET A 75 -11.75 27.83 -3.51
N LYS A 76 -12.76 28.40 -4.19
CA LYS A 76 -12.69 28.92 -5.56
C LYS A 76 -12.13 27.90 -6.54
N LYS A 77 -12.48 26.62 -6.34
CA LYS A 77 -12.08 25.49 -7.18
C LYS A 77 -12.99 24.29 -6.95
N GLU A 78 -13.09 23.43 -7.95
CA GLU A 78 -13.86 22.21 -7.83
C GLU A 78 -13.24 21.20 -6.87
N TYR A 79 -14.11 20.40 -6.25
CA TYR A 79 -13.72 19.27 -5.43
C TYR A 79 -13.23 18.12 -6.33
N LYS A 80 -12.06 17.57 -6.03
CA LYS A 80 -11.52 16.43 -6.78
C LYS A 80 -12.30 15.15 -6.44
N ARG A 81 -12.99 14.60 -7.44
CA ARG A 81 -13.80 13.38 -7.30
C ARG A 81 -12.97 12.10 -7.43
N CYS A 82 -11.93 12.14 -8.27
CA CYS A 82 -11.05 11.00 -8.54
C CYS A 82 -9.69 11.18 -7.86
N PHE A 83 -8.98 10.07 -7.67
CA PHE A 83 -7.61 10.11 -7.17
C PHE A 83 -6.68 10.76 -8.20
N SER A 84 -5.71 11.54 -7.72
CA SER A 84 -4.60 11.94 -8.58
C SER A 84 -3.77 10.73 -8.99
N SER A 85 -3.10 10.81 -10.14
CA SER A 85 -2.16 9.79 -10.61
C SER A 85 -1.11 9.41 -9.56
N THR A 86 -0.63 10.41 -8.79
CA THR A 86 0.30 10.20 -7.66
C THR A 86 -0.33 9.39 -6.53
N GLN A 87 -1.57 9.69 -6.13
CA GLN A 87 -2.28 8.90 -5.10
C GLN A 87 -2.55 7.48 -5.57
N THR A 88 -3.05 7.32 -6.80
CA THR A 88 -3.27 6.00 -7.44
C THR A 88 -1.99 5.18 -7.43
N LYS A 89 -0.86 5.75 -7.87
CA LYS A 89 0.45 5.09 -7.86
C LYS A 89 0.88 4.69 -6.45
N LYS A 90 0.65 5.54 -5.45
CA LYS A 90 0.98 5.25 -4.05
C LYS A 90 0.15 4.10 -3.50
N ILE A 91 -1.17 4.10 -3.74
CA ILE A 91 -2.07 3.02 -3.33
C ILE A 91 -1.65 1.70 -3.98
N LEU A 92 -1.36 1.71 -5.28
CA LEU A 92 -0.90 0.52 -6.01
C LEU A 92 0.46 0.02 -5.52
N ASP A 93 1.42 0.92 -5.29
CA ASP A 93 2.75 0.56 -4.79
C ASP A 93 2.65 -0.06 -3.39
N SER A 94 1.90 0.55 -2.46
CA SER A 94 1.69 0.00 -1.12
C SER A 94 0.97 -1.35 -1.14
N THR A 95 -0.09 -1.47 -1.95
CA THR A 95 -0.90 -2.70 -2.06
C THR A 95 -0.10 -3.84 -2.66
N ASN A 96 0.58 -3.61 -3.79
CA ASN A 96 1.39 -4.65 -4.43
C ASN A 96 2.53 -5.08 -3.50
N THR A 97 3.28 -4.13 -2.93
CA THR A 97 4.39 -4.47 -2.04
C THR A 97 3.90 -5.28 -0.82
N PHE A 98 2.76 -4.92 -0.23
CA PHE A 98 2.16 -5.67 0.87
C PHE A 98 1.79 -7.10 0.47
N VAL A 99 1.10 -7.27 -0.67
CA VAL A 99 0.75 -8.59 -1.22
C VAL A 99 2.00 -9.42 -1.49
N ASP A 100 3.00 -8.82 -2.12
CA ASP A 100 4.23 -9.51 -2.51
C ASP A 100 5.02 -9.97 -1.27
N ILE A 101 5.11 -9.15 -0.21
CA ILE A 101 5.75 -9.55 1.05
C ILE A 101 5.08 -10.80 1.65
N VAL A 102 3.75 -10.81 1.73
CA VAL A 102 3.02 -11.94 2.31
C VAL A 102 3.15 -13.17 1.42
N LYS A 103 2.99 -13.04 0.09
CA LYS A 103 3.08 -14.15 -0.85
C LYS A 103 4.46 -14.80 -0.91
N HIS A 104 5.55 -14.02 -0.90
CA HIS A 104 6.91 -14.57 -0.96
C HIS A 104 7.32 -15.34 0.30
N ASN A 105 6.64 -15.09 1.42
CA ASN A 105 6.88 -15.78 2.69
C ASN A 105 5.84 -16.87 3.00
N TYR A 106 4.87 -17.07 2.10
CA TYR A 106 3.84 -18.10 2.23
C TYR A 106 4.42 -19.49 1.92
N LYS A 107 4.11 -20.47 2.77
CA LYS A 107 4.45 -21.88 2.61
C LYS A 107 3.19 -22.73 2.72
N LYS A 108 2.85 -23.50 1.68
CA LYS A 108 1.62 -24.33 1.66
C LYS A 108 1.50 -25.25 2.89
N SER A 109 2.62 -25.80 3.37
CA SER A 109 2.70 -26.65 4.57
C SER A 109 2.16 -26.00 5.85
N ASN A 110 2.23 -24.68 5.97
CA ASN A 110 1.83 -23.97 7.19
C ASN A 110 0.33 -23.63 7.22
N GLY A 111 -0.40 -23.85 6.11
CA GLY A 111 -1.83 -23.66 6.02
C GLY A 111 -2.31 -22.30 6.56
N LEU A 112 -3.32 -22.32 7.44
CA LEU A 112 -3.91 -21.14 8.08
C LEU A 112 -3.07 -20.55 9.23
N ARG A 113 -2.01 -21.23 9.68
CA ARG A 113 -1.17 -20.79 10.82
C ARG A 113 -0.17 -19.68 10.47
N GLN A 114 -0.15 -19.25 9.22
CA GLN A 114 0.75 -18.21 8.70
C GLN A 114 0.00 -16.98 8.21
N ARG A 115 0.75 -15.94 7.86
CA ARG A 115 0.19 -14.71 7.26
C ARG A 115 -0.35 -14.99 5.86
N MET A 116 -1.52 -14.45 5.56
CA MET A 116 -2.14 -14.57 4.24
C MET A 116 -3.00 -13.36 3.91
N ILE A 117 -3.21 -13.14 2.62
CA ILE A 117 -4.00 -12.02 2.15
C ILE A 117 -5.49 -12.37 2.18
N THR A 118 -6.28 -11.57 2.90
CA THR A 118 -7.75 -11.65 2.89
C THR A 118 -8.29 -10.34 2.34
N PHE A 119 -9.10 -10.41 1.29
CA PHE A 119 -9.78 -9.25 0.70
C PHE A 119 -11.22 -9.19 1.19
N VAL A 120 -11.58 -8.07 1.80
CA VAL A 120 -12.85 -7.86 2.50
C VAL A 120 -13.55 -6.65 1.93
N THR A 121 -14.87 -6.71 1.84
CA THR A 121 -15.71 -5.55 1.60
C THR A 121 -16.67 -5.32 2.75
N LEU A 122 -16.90 -4.06 3.12
CA LEU A 122 -17.89 -3.64 4.11
C LEU A 122 -18.85 -2.65 3.48
N THR A 123 -20.15 -2.81 3.75
CA THR A 123 -21.21 -1.95 3.23
C THR A 123 -22.20 -1.64 4.34
N ILE A 124 -22.85 -0.48 4.24
CA ILE A 124 -24.03 -0.17 5.06
C ILE A 124 -25.26 -0.81 4.41
N PRO A 125 -26.07 -1.59 5.15
CA PRO A 125 -27.19 -2.34 4.58
C PRO A 125 -28.42 -1.49 4.23
N GLU A 126 -28.47 -0.25 4.70
CA GLU A 126 -29.57 0.69 4.49
C GLU A 126 -29.04 2.10 4.15
N ASN A 127 -29.93 3.09 4.01
CA ASN A 127 -29.55 4.47 3.71
C ASN A 127 -28.59 5.03 4.78
N GLN A 128 -27.51 5.65 4.32
CA GLN A 128 -26.48 6.22 5.19
C GLN A 128 -27.00 7.42 5.99
N LYS A 129 -27.05 7.25 7.33
CA LYS A 129 -27.54 8.22 8.33
C LYS A 129 -26.44 9.10 8.93
N HIS A 130 -25.18 8.82 8.60
CA HIS A 130 -23.99 9.47 9.20
C HIS A 130 -23.02 9.95 8.12
N THR A 131 -22.24 10.98 8.41
CA THR A 131 -21.22 11.45 7.46
C THR A 131 -20.09 10.44 7.26
N ASP A 132 -19.41 10.54 6.12
CA ASP A 132 -18.25 9.68 5.79
C ASP A 132 -17.16 9.75 6.88
N LYS A 133 -17.00 10.90 7.53
CA LYS A 133 -16.04 11.08 8.63
C LYS A 133 -16.32 10.15 9.81
N ILE A 134 -17.59 10.07 10.24
CA ILE A 134 -18.00 9.18 11.33
C ILE A 134 -17.78 7.73 10.92
N LEU A 135 -18.18 7.35 9.72
CA LEU A 135 -18.08 5.97 9.25
C LEU A 135 -16.63 5.53 9.02
N VAL A 136 -15.75 6.43 8.58
CA VAL A 136 -14.30 6.17 8.52
C VAL A 136 -13.71 6.01 9.92
N LYS A 137 -14.13 6.82 10.91
CA LYS A 137 -13.71 6.62 12.30
C LYS A 137 -14.14 5.25 12.80
N THR A 138 -15.40 4.88 12.58
CA THR A 138 -15.96 3.56 12.92
C THR A 138 -15.20 2.43 12.23
N LEU A 139 -14.78 2.59 10.97
CA LEU A 139 -13.92 1.63 10.28
C LEU A 139 -12.59 1.43 11.02
N ILE A 140 -11.95 2.50 11.47
CA ILE A 140 -10.68 2.41 12.21
C ILE A 140 -10.89 1.69 13.55
N ASP A 141 -11.94 2.04 14.28
CA ASP A 141 -12.30 1.38 15.55
C ASP A 141 -12.58 -0.12 15.33
N PHE A 142 -13.30 -0.46 14.26
CA PHE A 142 -13.55 -1.83 13.82
C PHE A 142 -12.25 -2.59 13.52
N ILE A 143 -11.32 -2.00 12.76
CA ILE A 143 -10.03 -2.63 12.45
C ILE A 143 -9.23 -2.84 13.75
N ASP A 144 -9.21 -1.88 14.66
CA ASP A 144 -8.51 -1.99 15.93
C ASP A 144 -9.13 -3.03 16.86
N HIS A 145 -10.45 -3.22 16.79
CA HIS A 145 -11.13 -4.33 17.44
C HIS A 145 -10.70 -5.67 16.82
N LEU A 146 -10.68 -5.80 15.50
CA LEU A 146 -10.21 -7.02 14.80
C LEU A 146 -8.77 -7.42 15.14
N LYS A 147 -7.88 -6.46 15.44
CA LYS A 147 -6.51 -6.75 15.89
C LYS A 147 -6.44 -7.39 17.27
N LYS A 148 -7.48 -7.22 18.10
CA LYS A 148 -7.50 -7.64 19.50
C LYS A 148 -8.30 -8.92 19.72
N VAL A 149 -9.37 -9.15 18.97
CA VAL A 149 -10.21 -10.34 19.14
C VAL A 149 -9.48 -11.61 18.71
N LYS A 150 -9.78 -12.70 19.42
CA LYS A 150 -9.41 -14.04 18.97
C LYS A 150 -10.18 -14.38 17.69
N ASN A 151 -9.50 -15.08 16.80
CA ASN A 151 -10.02 -15.46 15.51
C ASN A 151 -9.66 -16.93 15.29
N TYR A 152 -10.65 -17.73 14.89
CA TYR A 152 -10.53 -19.18 14.83
C TYR A 152 -10.82 -19.69 13.41
N ALA A 153 -10.18 -20.79 13.03
CA ALA A 153 -10.43 -21.40 11.72
C ALA A 153 -11.85 -21.98 11.63
N ILE A 154 -12.42 -21.94 10.42
CA ILE A 154 -13.68 -22.62 10.11
C ILE A 154 -13.36 -23.86 9.27
N GLU A 155 -13.90 -25.01 9.69
CA GLU A 155 -13.89 -26.26 8.94
C GLU A 155 -15.33 -26.79 8.83
N LYS A 156 -15.78 -27.11 7.61
CA LYS A 156 -17.15 -27.60 7.35
C LYS A 156 -18.24 -26.74 8.02
N ASN A 157 -18.09 -25.42 7.96
CA ASN A 157 -18.99 -24.41 8.57
C ASN A 157 -19.03 -24.37 10.11
N VAL A 158 -18.16 -25.12 10.78
CA VAL A 158 -18.00 -25.14 12.24
C VAL A 158 -16.72 -24.42 12.63
N GLU A 159 -16.79 -23.58 13.66
CA GLU A 159 -15.60 -22.94 14.23
C GLU A 159 -14.78 -23.98 15.00
N THR A 160 -13.48 -24.03 14.72
CA THR A 160 -12.55 -24.96 15.36
C THR A 160 -11.88 -24.30 16.56
N ASN A 161 -11.18 -25.09 17.37
CA ASN A 161 -10.34 -24.55 18.45
C ASN A 161 -8.98 -24.02 17.96
N GLN A 162 -8.72 -24.05 16.64
CA GLN A 162 -7.46 -23.55 16.09
C GLN A 162 -7.48 -22.02 16.03
N GLU A 163 -6.84 -21.38 17.03
CA GLU A 163 -6.58 -19.94 17.02
C GLU A 163 -5.66 -19.57 15.85
N LEU A 164 -6.00 -18.49 15.17
CA LEU A 164 -5.31 -17.95 14.01
C LEU A 164 -4.51 -16.70 14.36
N LEU A 165 -3.58 -16.34 13.48
CA LEU A 165 -2.79 -15.13 13.66
C LEU A 165 -3.69 -13.88 13.71
N ARG A 166 -3.41 -12.99 14.66
CA ARG A 166 -4.10 -11.70 14.78
C ARG A 166 -3.71 -10.75 13.66
N LEU A 167 -4.65 -9.96 13.18
CA LEU A 167 -4.43 -8.90 12.20
C LEU A 167 -3.31 -7.96 12.66
N LYS A 168 -2.31 -7.68 11.82
CA LYS A 168 -1.26 -6.67 12.11
C LYS A 168 -1.31 -5.51 11.12
N ASN A 169 -1.38 -5.83 9.84
CA ASN A 169 -1.28 -4.91 8.72
C ASN A 169 -2.53 -4.94 7.85
N TYR A 170 -2.86 -3.77 7.31
CA TYR A 170 -4.04 -3.60 6.49
C TYR A 170 -3.88 -2.44 5.50
N VAL A 171 -4.64 -2.50 4.40
CA VAL A 171 -4.89 -1.40 3.46
C VAL A 171 -6.39 -1.28 3.28
N TRP A 172 -6.92 -0.06 3.20
CA TRP A 172 -8.34 0.15 2.93
C TRP A 172 -8.59 1.32 2.00
N ARG A 173 -9.73 1.29 1.32
CA ARG A 173 -10.26 2.36 0.47
C ARG A 173 -11.77 2.47 0.65
N ALA A 174 -12.27 3.68 0.79
CA ALA A 174 -13.69 3.99 0.73
C ALA A 174 -14.10 4.40 -0.69
N GLU A 175 -15.27 3.96 -1.11
CA GLU A 175 -15.98 4.43 -2.29
C GLU A 175 -17.48 4.54 -1.99
N SER A 176 -18.22 5.29 -2.80
CA SER A 176 -19.68 5.30 -2.75
C SER A 176 -20.25 4.17 -3.60
N THR A 177 -21.34 3.57 -3.14
CA THR A 177 -22.24 2.70 -3.92
C THR A 177 -23.13 3.54 -4.84
N GLU A 178 -23.91 2.91 -5.72
CA GLU A 178 -24.87 3.62 -6.59
C GLU A 178 -25.90 4.43 -5.81
N LEU A 179 -26.32 3.93 -4.64
CA LEU A 179 -27.23 4.64 -3.72
C LEU A 179 -26.54 5.78 -2.94
N GLY A 180 -25.22 5.91 -3.09
CA GLY A 180 -24.42 6.87 -2.35
C GLY A 180 -23.95 6.36 -0.98
N ASN A 181 -24.34 5.18 -0.51
CA ASN A 181 -23.78 4.66 0.75
C ASN A 181 -22.28 4.41 0.63
N ILE A 182 -21.52 4.68 1.70
CA ILE A 182 -20.10 4.35 1.75
C ILE A 182 -19.90 2.83 1.75
N HIS A 183 -18.87 2.40 1.04
CA HIS A 183 -18.45 1.03 0.88
C HIS A 183 -16.93 0.97 1.02
N PHE A 184 -16.44 0.03 1.81
CA PHE A 184 -15.02 -0.11 2.11
C PHE A 184 -14.46 -1.36 1.47
N HIS A 185 -13.37 -1.20 0.72
CA HIS A 185 -12.50 -2.27 0.25
C HIS A 185 -11.32 -2.39 1.21
N LEU A 186 -11.08 -3.56 1.77
CA LEU A 186 -10.03 -3.81 2.77
C LEU A 186 -9.17 -5.01 2.39
N LEU A 187 -7.88 -4.90 2.67
CA LEU A 187 -6.93 -5.99 2.53
C LEU A 187 -6.26 -6.24 3.88
N PHE A 188 -6.30 -7.48 4.35
CA PHE A 188 -5.74 -7.92 5.63
C PHE A 188 -4.59 -8.92 5.43
N ASP A 189 -3.73 -9.06 6.45
CA ASP A 189 -2.56 -9.98 6.47
C ASP A 189 -2.80 -11.30 7.19
N THR A 190 -4.06 -11.60 7.49
CA THR A 190 -4.45 -12.85 8.14
C THR A 190 -5.76 -13.34 7.58
N TYR A 191 -6.00 -14.65 7.69
CA TYR A 191 -7.35 -15.19 7.53
C TYR A 191 -8.26 -14.55 8.57
N VAL A 192 -9.44 -14.09 8.16
CA VAL A 192 -10.45 -13.62 9.10
C VAL A 192 -11.69 -14.49 8.92
N ASN A 193 -12.15 -15.09 10.01
CA ASN A 193 -13.39 -15.84 10.02
C ASN A 193 -14.56 -14.91 9.66
N HIS A 194 -15.36 -15.28 8.66
CA HIS A 194 -16.47 -14.46 8.18
C HIS A 194 -17.52 -14.20 9.26
N LYS A 195 -17.77 -15.14 10.19
CA LYS A 195 -18.71 -14.96 11.31
C LYS A 195 -18.19 -13.89 12.26
N THR A 196 -16.90 -13.94 12.62
CA THR A 196 -16.25 -12.91 13.45
C THR A 196 -16.28 -11.55 12.76
N LEU A 197 -15.93 -11.50 11.47
CA LEU A 197 -15.96 -10.27 10.68
C LEU A 197 -17.35 -9.62 10.69
N LYS A 198 -18.39 -10.38 10.32
CA LYS A 198 -19.78 -9.91 10.27
C LYS A 198 -20.28 -9.48 11.65
N ARG A 199 -20.08 -10.30 12.68
CA ARG A 199 -20.50 -10.00 14.05
C ARG A 199 -19.89 -8.69 14.55
N VAL A 200 -18.59 -8.51 14.38
CA VAL A 200 -17.89 -7.30 14.85
C VAL A 200 -18.37 -6.08 14.07
N TRP A 201 -18.48 -6.16 12.73
CA TRP A 201 -18.94 -5.02 11.92
C TRP A 201 -20.38 -4.63 12.22
N ASN A 202 -21.29 -5.61 12.27
CA ASN A 202 -22.70 -5.38 12.60
C ASN A 202 -22.86 -4.75 13.98
N ASN A 203 -22.08 -5.15 14.99
CA ASN A 203 -22.10 -4.50 16.30
C ASN A 203 -21.77 -3.00 16.23
N TYR A 204 -20.81 -2.59 15.39
CA TYR A 204 -20.51 -1.17 15.16
C TYR A 204 -21.63 -0.45 14.41
N LEU A 205 -22.26 -1.11 13.45
CA LEU A 205 -23.42 -0.58 12.72
C LEU A 205 -24.62 -0.37 13.67
N THR A 206 -24.96 -1.36 14.49
CA THR A 206 -26.05 -1.27 15.48
C THR A 206 -25.82 -0.14 16.48
N ASN A 207 -24.59 0.03 16.96
CA ASN A 207 -24.26 1.12 17.88
C ASN A 207 -24.42 2.52 17.26
N LEU A 208 -24.36 2.61 15.92
CA LEU A 208 -24.66 3.84 15.18
C LEU A 208 -26.14 3.95 14.80
N GLY A 209 -27.00 3.00 15.18
CA GLY A 209 -28.42 2.98 14.82
C GLY A 209 -28.70 2.48 13.41
N TYR A 210 -27.81 1.65 12.86
CA TYR A 210 -28.06 0.90 11.63
C TYR A 210 -28.57 -0.52 11.91
N GLU A 211 -29.39 -1.05 10.99
CA GLU A 211 -29.81 -2.45 11.05
C GLU A 211 -28.66 -3.42 10.75
N ASN A 212 -28.80 -4.67 11.23
CA ASN A 212 -27.86 -5.74 10.91
C ASN A 212 -28.05 -6.21 9.47
N GLY A 213 -26.95 -6.29 8.72
CA GLY A 213 -26.98 -6.81 7.35
C GLY A 213 -26.20 -8.10 7.22
N GLU A 214 -26.78 -9.13 6.60
CA GLU A 214 -26.02 -10.34 6.26
C GLU A 214 -24.90 -10.02 5.26
N ASN A 215 -25.16 -9.11 4.33
CA ASN A 215 -24.23 -8.65 3.30
C ASN A 215 -23.43 -7.41 3.71
N ALA A 216 -23.48 -7.00 4.98
CA ALA A 216 -22.76 -5.83 5.48
C ALA A 216 -21.23 -6.05 5.51
N ALA A 217 -20.77 -7.31 5.56
CA ALA A 217 -19.36 -7.66 5.48
C ALA A 217 -19.14 -8.95 4.68
N ASN A 218 -18.32 -8.89 3.63
CA ASN A 218 -18.05 -10.02 2.73
C ASN A 218 -16.57 -10.26 2.55
N ILE A 219 -16.19 -11.53 2.37
CA ILE A 219 -14.82 -11.94 2.03
C ILE A 219 -14.80 -12.40 0.58
N HIS A 220 -13.91 -11.82 -0.21
CA HIS A 220 -13.73 -12.20 -1.60
C HIS A 220 -12.81 -13.42 -1.72
N ASN A 221 -13.19 -14.36 -2.58
CA ASN A 221 -12.33 -15.50 -2.89
C ASN A 221 -11.14 -15.05 -3.75
N LEU A 222 -9.92 -15.32 -3.27
CA LEU A 222 -8.66 -15.02 -3.96
C LEU A 222 -7.97 -16.27 -4.53
N SER A 223 -8.52 -17.48 -4.36
CA SER A 223 -7.87 -18.75 -4.71
C SER A 223 -7.49 -18.83 -6.20
N ASN A 224 -8.34 -18.27 -7.07
CA ASN A 224 -8.20 -18.35 -8.52
C ASN A 224 -7.59 -17.07 -9.12
N ILE A 225 -7.08 -16.17 -8.27
CA ILE A 225 -6.53 -14.89 -8.68
C ILE A 225 -5.00 -15.00 -8.71
N SER A 226 -4.43 -15.13 -9.91
CA SER A 226 -2.97 -15.15 -10.10
C SER A 226 -2.34 -13.82 -9.63
N ASP A 227 -2.88 -12.72 -10.12
CA ASP A 227 -2.48 -11.36 -9.75
C ASP A 227 -3.39 -10.74 -8.68
N VAL A 228 -3.21 -11.14 -7.43
CA VAL A 228 -3.97 -10.59 -6.29
C VAL A 228 -3.74 -9.08 -6.13
N GLY A 229 -2.50 -8.60 -6.28
CA GLY A 229 -2.18 -7.18 -6.10
C GLY A 229 -2.81 -6.29 -7.18
N GLY A 230 -2.86 -6.76 -8.42
CA GLY A 230 -3.53 -6.08 -9.53
C GLY A 230 -5.05 -6.16 -9.41
N TYR A 231 -5.59 -7.31 -9.02
CA TYR A 231 -7.02 -7.50 -8.76
C TYR A 231 -7.51 -6.55 -7.65
N VAL A 232 -6.88 -6.57 -6.47
CA VAL A 232 -7.23 -5.67 -5.37
C VAL A 232 -6.94 -4.22 -5.74
N GLY A 233 -5.81 -3.95 -6.40
CA GLY A 233 -5.46 -2.62 -6.88
C GLY A 233 -6.54 -1.98 -7.74
N LYS A 234 -7.20 -2.77 -8.61
CA LYS A 234 -8.36 -2.32 -9.38
C LYS A 234 -9.48 -1.82 -8.47
N TYR A 235 -9.83 -2.53 -7.40
CA TYR A 235 -10.84 -2.08 -6.44
C TYR A 235 -10.39 -0.90 -5.59
N LEU A 236 -9.09 -0.77 -5.31
CA LEU A 236 -8.59 0.34 -4.49
C LEU A 236 -8.44 1.66 -5.29
N THR A 237 -8.37 1.60 -6.62
CA THR A 237 -8.13 2.78 -7.47
C THR A 237 -9.16 2.98 -8.58
N LYS A 238 -10.28 2.24 -8.57
CA LYS A 238 -11.35 2.40 -9.56
C LYS A 238 -11.95 3.79 -9.44
N ASP A 239 -12.17 4.49 -10.55
CA ASP A 239 -12.95 5.74 -10.49
C ASP A 239 -14.39 5.45 -10.07
N PRO A 240 -15.03 6.34 -9.29
CA PRO A 240 -16.39 6.14 -8.80
C PRO A 240 -17.43 6.43 -9.90
N LEU A 241 -17.27 5.82 -11.08
CA LEU A 241 -18.23 5.93 -12.18
C LEU A 241 -19.55 5.29 -11.79
N LYS A 242 -20.67 5.90 -12.21
CA LYS A 242 -21.97 5.24 -12.16
C LYS A 242 -21.98 4.02 -13.07
N SER A 243 -22.77 3.03 -12.71
CA SER A 243 -22.79 1.73 -13.41
C SER A 243 -23.12 1.85 -14.89
N GLU A 244 -24.06 2.74 -15.26
CA GLU A 244 -24.40 3.05 -16.66
C GLU A 244 -23.18 3.46 -17.49
N PHE A 245 -22.44 4.49 -17.05
CA PHE A 245 -21.24 4.96 -17.76
C PHE A 245 -20.12 3.91 -17.76
N ALA A 246 -19.96 3.18 -16.65
CA ALA A 246 -18.98 2.09 -16.57
C ALA A 246 -19.28 0.98 -17.58
N GLU A 247 -20.55 0.68 -17.83
CA GLU A 247 -21.00 -0.30 -18.82
C GLU A 247 -20.83 0.20 -20.26
N LEU A 248 -21.17 1.46 -20.55
CA LEU A 248 -20.93 2.07 -21.85
C LEU A 248 -19.45 2.04 -22.24
N ILE A 249 -18.54 2.32 -21.30
CA ILE A 249 -17.10 2.22 -21.52
C ILE A 249 -16.67 0.77 -21.74
N LYS A 250 -17.18 -0.16 -20.93
CA LYS A 250 -16.87 -1.59 -21.05
C LYS A 250 -17.28 -2.14 -22.41
N ASN A 251 -18.43 -1.71 -22.91
CA ASN A 251 -18.99 -2.10 -24.21
C ASN A 251 -18.42 -1.30 -25.39
N LYS A 252 -17.47 -0.38 -25.13
CA LYS A 252 -16.82 0.51 -26.11
C LYS A 252 -17.79 1.43 -26.85
N THR A 253 -18.99 1.64 -26.29
CA THR A 253 -19.98 2.59 -26.79
C THR A 253 -19.58 4.03 -26.48
N LEU A 254 -18.81 4.22 -25.40
CA LEU A 254 -18.29 5.51 -24.96
C LEU A 254 -16.78 5.39 -24.68
N LYS A 255 -15.97 6.37 -25.10
CA LYS A 255 -14.56 6.40 -24.71
C LYS A 255 -14.39 7.15 -23.38
N ILE A 256 -13.32 6.85 -22.65
CA ILE A 256 -13.07 7.47 -21.34
C ILE A 256 -12.84 8.98 -21.50
N GLU A 257 -12.21 9.39 -22.60
CA GLU A 257 -11.93 10.78 -22.91
C GLU A 257 -13.23 11.59 -23.12
N ASP A 258 -14.29 10.93 -23.58
CA ASP A 258 -15.59 11.57 -23.85
C ASP A 258 -16.35 11.93 -22.56
N LEU A 259 -15.95 11.38 -21.40
CA LEU A 259 -16.60 11.66 -20.11
C LEU A 259 -16.55 13.14 -19.73
N GLN A 260 -15.57 13.89 -20.24
CA GLN A 260 -15.44 15.32 -19.99
C GLN A 260 -16.57 16.17 -20.60
N ASN A 261 -17.32 15.60 -21.55
CA ASN A 261 -18.45 16.26 -22.20
C ASN A 261 -19.76 16.19 -21.39
N TYR A 262 -19.76 15.45 -20.28
CA TYR A 262 -20.94 15.23 -19.45
C TYR A 262 -20.79 15.91 -18.08
N PRO A 263 -21.90 16.44 -17.50
CA PRO A 263 -21.90 16.94 -16.13
C PRO A 263 -21.37 15.90 -15.13
N PRO A 264 -20.39 16.23 -14.26
CA PRO A 264 -19.76 15.26 -13.36
C PRO A 264 -20.72 14.52 -12.42
N ASN A 265 -21.84 15.12 -12.03
CA ASN A 265 -22.88 14.51 -11.21
C ASN A 265 -23.72 13.45 -11.95
N LEU A 266 -23.72 13.47 -13.29
CA LEU A 266 -24.31 12.41 -14.10
C LEU A 266 -23.35 11.23 -14.23
N VAL A 267 -22.06 11.51 -14.49
CA VAL A 267 -21.03 10.49 -14.75
C VAL A 267 -20.60 9.75 -13.49
N TYR A 268 -20.34 10.49 -12.41
CA TYR A 268 -19.71 9.96 -11.21
C TYR A 268 -20.73 9.83 -10.07
N ARG A 269 -20.58 8.77 -9.30
CA ARG A 269 -21.16 8.64 -7.96
C ARG A 269 -20.61 9.75 -7.06
N ARG A 270 -21.27 9.99 -5.93
CA ARG A 270 -20.83 11.02 -5.00
C ARG A 270 -19.38 10.77 -4.54
N PRO A 271 -18.54 11.81 -4.40
CA PRO A 271 -17.21 11.63 -3.84
C PRO A 271 -17.29 11.32 -2.34
N ILE A 272 -16.24 10.69 -1.82
CA ILE A 272 -16.02 10.58 -0.37
C ILE A 272 -15.43 11.90 0.12
N LEU A 273 -16.08 12.58 1.06
CA LEU A 273 -15.76 13.97 1.41
C LEU A 273 -14.51 14.16 2.30
N TYR A 274 -13.98 13.08 2.86
CA TYR A 274 -12.85 13.08 3.81
C TYR A 274 -11.75 12.08 3.39
N THR A 275 -11.18 11.34 4.34
CA THR A 275 -10.17 10.32 4.05
C THR A 275 -10.81 9.16 3.30
N SER A 276 -10.43 8.99 2.03
CA SER A 276 -10.94 7.93 1.16
C SER A 276 -10.04 6.69 1.08
N TRP A 277 -8.87 6.70 1.72
CA TRP A 277 -8.01 5.51 1.83
C TRP A 277 -7.04 5.60 3.00
N GLY A 278 -6.53 4.45 3.44
CA GLY A 278 -5.51 4.37 4.47
C GLY A 278 -4.83 3.02 4.53
N CYS A 279 -3.79 2.91 5.36
CA CYS A 279 -3.09 1.65 5.63
C CYS A 279 -2.42 1.69 7.00
N SER A 280 -1.94 0.54 7.47
CA SER A 280 -1.15 0.46 8.70
C SER A 280 0.14 1.30 8.59
N LYS A 281 0.61 1.83 9.73
CA LYS A 281 1.81 2.69 9.78
C LYS A 281 3.04 2.03 9.10
N PRO A 282 3.38 0.75 9.34
CA PRO A 282 4.53 0.11 8.69
C PRO A 282 4.41 0.09 7.16
N LEU A 283 3.20 -0.15 6.62
CA LEU A 283 2.97 -0.17 5.17
C LEU A 283 3.05 1.23 4.54
N LYS A 284 2.73 2.28 5.29
CA LYS A 284 2.78 3.67 4.80
C LYS A 284 4.21 4.13 4.48
N THR A 285 5.20 3.61 5.21
CA THR A 285 6.62 3.92 5.03
C THR A 285 7.33 2.94 4.10
N LEU A 286 6.67 1.83 3.78
CA LEU A 286 7.22 0.76 2.98
C LEU A 286 7.34 1.16 1.50
N ASN A 287 8.44 0.75 0.88
CA ASN A 287 8.68 0.91 -0.54
C ASN A 287 8.89 -0.46 -1.19
N SER A 288 8.65 -0.52 -2.51
CA SER A 288 9.07 -1.68 -3.30
C SER A 288 10.56 -1.95 -3.09
N PRO A 289 11.01 -3.21 -3.17
CA PRO A 289 12.40 -3.60 -2.98
C PRO A 289 13.38 -2.71 -3.77
N THR A 290 14.36 -2.15 -3.07
CA THR A 290 15.45 -1.37 -3.66
C THR A 290 16.77 -2.07 -3.37
N PHE A 291 17.63 -2.13 -4.39
CA PHE A 291 18.97 -2.73 -4.38
C PHE A 291 20.01 -1.64 -4.69
N SER A 292 21.23 -1.81 -4.20
CA SER A 292 22.30 -0.83 -4.34
C SER A 292 23.66 -1.49 -4.53
N GLY A 293 24.63 -0.73 -5.07
CA GLY A 293 26.00 -1.20 -5.23
C GLY A 293 26.09 -2.46 -6.08
N ASN A 294 26.83 -3.47 -5.61
CA ASN A 294 27.14 -4.67 -6.39
C ASN A 294 25.93 -5.59 -6.63
N GLU A 295 24.85 -5.47 -5.85
CA GLU A 295 23.62 -6.25 -6.05
C GLU A 295 22.98 -5.95 -7.42
N ILE A 296 23.17 -4.74 -7.94
CA ILE A 296 22.52 -4.26 -9.16
C ILE A 296 22.94 -5.06 -10.39
N TYR A 297 24.21 -5.46 -10.47
CA TYR A 297 24.75 -6.23 -11.60
C TYR A 297 24.12 -7.63 -11.70
N GLN A 298 23.58 -8.14 -10.60
CA GLN A 298 22.89 -9.44 -10.63
C GLN A 298 21.55 -9.37 -11.37
N PHE A 299 21.04 -8.17 -11.64
CA PHE A 299 19.79 -7.96 -12.37
C PHE A 299 19.99 -7.75 -13.87
N ASP A 300 21.21 -7.81 -14.41
CA ASP A 300 21.43 -7.68 -15.86
C ASP A 300 20.69 -8.80 -16.63
N GLU A 301 20.70 -10.03 -16.10
CA GLU A 301 19.92 -11.16 -16.66
C GLU A 301 18.41 -10.82 -16.82
N LEU A 302 17.84 -10.14 -15.83
CA LEU A 302 16.43 -9.75 -15.86
C LEU A 302 16.22 -8.50 -16.72
N LYS A 303 17.19 -7.59 -16.75
CA LYS A 303 17.18 -6.36 -17.55
C LYS A 303 17.15 -6.68 -19.05
N ASP A 304 17.95 -7.65 -19.49
CA ASP A 304 18.08 -8.05 -20.89
C ASP A 304 16.80 -8.69 -21.44
N LYS A 305 15.96 -9.23 -20.55
CA LYS A 305 14.62 -9.74 -20.87
C LYS A 305 13.53 -8.66 -20.90
N CYS A 306 13.83 -7.44 -20.49
CA CYS A 306 12.86 -6.35 -20.42
C CYS A 306 12.98 -5.39 -21.61
N THR A 307 11.88 -4.71 -21.93
CA THR A 307 11.89 -3.65 -22.95
C THR A 307 12.37 -2.34 -22.33
N LYS A 308 13.45 -1.76 -22.84
CA LYS A 308 13.92 -0.43 -22.42
C LYS A 308 12.87 0.63 -22.79
N VAL A 309 12.58 1.52 -21.86
CA VAL A 309 11.69 2.68 -22.08
C VAL A 309 12.57 3.87 -22.42
N GLU A 310 12.29 4.51 -23.56
CA GLU A 310 12.95 5.76 -23.94
C GLU A 310 12.42 6.92 -23.08
N LEU A 311 13.35 7.72 -22.58
CA LEU A 311 13.10 8.86 -21.69
C LEU A 311 13.58 10.15 -22.36
N SER A 312 13.09 11.28 -21.87
CA SER A 312 13.61 12.59 -22.30
C SER A 312 15.09 12.73 -21.98
N ASP A 313 15.78 13.55 -22.76
CA ASP A 313 17.23 13.75 -22.66
C ASP A 313 17.68 14.22 -21.27
N ASP A 314 16.85 15.00 -20.57
CA ASP A 314 17.14 15.47 -19.22
C ASP A 314 17.18 14.36 -18.15
N LEU A 315 16.52 13.23 -18.42
CA LEU A 315 16.35 12.13 -17.46
C LEU A 315 17.22 10.91 -17.76
N LYS A 316 17.60 10.70 -19.03
CA LYS A 316 18.28 9.47 -19.48
C LYS A 316 19.63 9.22 -18.80
N ASP A 317 20.28 10.28 -18.32
CA ASP A 317 21.58 10.20 -17.63
C ASP A 317 21.44 9.74 -16.17
N TYR A 318 20.28 9.98 -15.56
CA TYR A 318 20.04 9.73 -14.14
C TYR A 318 19.09 8.56 -13.88
N VAL A 319 18.22 8.25 -14.83
CA VAL A 319 17.17 7.24 -14.68
C VAL A 319 17.14 6.37 -15.93
N LYS A 320 17.06 5.06 -15.74
CA LYS A 320 16.77 4.09 -16.81
C LYS A 320 15.60 3.23 -16.37
N ILE A 321 14.60 3.11 -17.24
CA ILE A 321 13.40 2.32 -16.97
C ILE A 321 13.34 1.16 -17.96
N TYR A 322 13.12 -0.03 -17.44
CA TYR A 322 12.87 -1.23 -18.23
C TYR A 322 11.51 -1.79 -17.85
N LYS A 323 10.66 -2.04 -18.85
CA LYS A 323 9.28 -2.49 -18.69
C LYS A 323 9.19 -3.98 -19.02
N GLY A 324 8.45 -4.73 -18.20
CA GLY A 324 8.24 -6.16 -18.39
C GLY A 324 7.35 -6.75 -17.29
N LYS A 325 6.83 -7.97 -17.47
CA LYS A 325 6.16 -8.69 -16.38
C LYS A 325 7.22 -9.27 -15.45
N ILE A 326 7.77 -8.43 -14.58
CA ILE A 326 9.03 -8.68 -13.89
C ILE A 326 9.04 -10.00 -13.12
N TYR A 327 7.94 -10.39 -12.46
CA TYR A 327 7.89 -11.66 -11.73
C TYR A 327 7.78 -12.89 -12.63
N ASP A 328 7.14 -12.77 -13.79
CA ASP A 328 7.10 -13.84 -14.78
C ASP A 328 8.51 -14.04 -15.36
N LEU A 329 9.15 -12.94 -15.74
CA LEU A 329 10.54 -12.94 -16.24
C LEU A 329 11.54 -13.43 -15.19
N LEU A 330 11.33 -13.10 -13.91
CA LEU A 330 12.18 -13.56 -12.81
C LEU A 330 12.15 -15.09 -12.66
N ASN A 331 11.05 -15.76 -13.04
CA ASN A 331 10.98 -17.23 -13.02
C ASN A 331 11.86 -17.87 -14.09
N GLU A 332 12.22 -17.14 -15.15
CA GLU A 332 13.14 -17.59 -16.19
C GLU A 332 14.60 -17.30 -15.85
N CYS A 333 14.87 -16.53 -14.79
CA CYS A 333 16.22 -16.17 -14.39
C CYS A 333 16.93 -17.28 -13.59
N SER A 334 18.20 -17.03 -13.24
CA SER A 334 19.00 -17.86 -12.37
C SER A 334 18.39 -18.03 -10.97
N VAL A 335 18.65 -19.18 -10.35
CA VAL A 335 18.25 -19.47 -8.96
C VAL A 335 18.87 -18.45 -7.99
N LYS A 336 20.09 -17.97 -8.30
CA LYS A 336 20.79 -16.94 -7.53
C LYS A 336 19.99 -15.63 -7.49
N LEU A 337 19.56 -15.11 -8.65
CA LEU A 337 18.77 -13.87 -8.71
C LEU A 337 17.42 -14.03 -8.00
N LYS A 338 16.73 -15.16 -8.20
CA LYS A 338 15.48 -15.48 -7.47
C LYS A 338 15.69 -15.46 -5.96
N SER A 339 16.80 -16.04 -5.48
CA SER A 339 17.16 -16.07 -4.06
C SER A 339 17.37 -14.65 -3.49
N ILE A 340 18.07 -13.78 -4.22
CA ILE A 340 18.30 -12.39 -3.80
C ILE A 340 16.99 -11.62 -3.64
N VAL A 341 16.09 -11.73 -4.63
CA VAL A 341 14.78 -11.07 -4.57
C VAL A 341 13.95 -11.63 -3.40
N LYS A 342 13.93 -12.95 -3.24
CA LYS A 342 13.23 -13.62 -2.13
C LYS A 342 13.76 -13.16 -0.77
N ASN A 343 15.08 -13.10 -0.59
CA ASN A 343 15.71 -12.65 0.65
C ASN A 343 15.34 -11.20 0.95
N ARG A 344 15.27 -10.33 -0.06
CA ARG A 344 14.84 -8.94 0.14
C ARG A 344 13.39 -8.85 0.63
N PHE A 345 12.48 -9.66 0.09
CA PHE A 345 11.11 -9.73 0.60
C PHE A 345 11.02 -10.33 2.00
N LYS A 346 11.89 -11.28 2.35
CA LYS A 346 12.02 -11.82 3.70
C LYS A 346 12.43 -10.72 4.69
N LEU A 347 13.41 -9.88 4.35
CA LEU A 347 13.80 -8.73 5.18
C LEU A 347 12.63 -7.75 5.40
N LEU A 348 11.87 -7.43 4.34
CA LEU A 348 10.68 -6.58 4.48
C LEU A 348 9.58 -7.24 5.31
N TYR A 349 9.45 -8.57 5.26
CA TYR A 349 8.54 -9.34 6.10
C TYR A 349 8.93 -9.21 7.58
N HIS A 350 10.20 -9.42 7.91
CA HIS A 350 10.72 -9.23 9.27
C HIS A 350 10.43 -7.81 9.76
N PHE A 351 10.73 -6.79 8.95
CA PHE A 351 10.45 -5.39 9.29
C PHE A 351 8.99 -5.12 9.70
N ILE A 352 8.01 -5.69 9.00
CA ILE A 352 6.59 -5.40 9.27
C ILE A 352 5.95 -6.33 10.31
N TYR A 353 6.60 -7.44 10.69
CA TYR A 353 6.00 -8.46 11.56
C TYR A 353 6.80 -8.80 12.82
N GLU A 354 8.12 -8.77 12.73
CA GLU A 354 9.05 -9.22 13.76
C GLU A 354 9.73 -7.98 14.34
N LYS A 355 9.08 -7.43 15.38
CA LYS A 355 9.66 -6.38 16.20
C LYS A 355 10.70 -6.99 17.12
N SER A 356 11.89 -7.31 16.63
CA SER A 356 13.07 -7.13 17.49
C SER A 356 13.64 -5.76 17.10
N ASN A 357 13.74 -4.86 18.09
CA ASN A 357 14.31 -3.53 17.84
C ASN A 357 15.73 -3.66 17.28
N GLU A 358 16.44 -4.73 17.61
CA GLU A 358 17.81 -5.00 17.17
C GLU A 358 17.93 -5.40 15.69
N GLU A 359 17.03 -6.24 15.15
CA GLU A 359 17.03 -6.56 13.71
C GLU A 359 16.44 -5.43 12.88
N VAL A 360 15.47 -4.69 13.44
CA VAL A 360 14.95 -3.48 12.81
C VAL A 360 15.99 -2.35 12.86
N GLU A 361 16.83 -2.25 13.88
CA GLU A 361 17.98 -1.35 13.94
C GLU A 361 19.06 -1.78 12.96
N LYS A 362 19.46 -3.06 12.91
CA LYS A 362 20.40 -3.57 11.89
C LYS A 362 19.86 -3.39 10.47
N LEU A 363 18.55 -3.56 10.26
CA LEU A 363 17.91 -3.35 8.97
C LEU A 363 17.77 -1.86 8.65
N ASN A 364 17.42 -1.02 9.63
CA ASN A 364 17.40 0.42 9.46
C ASN A 364 18.80 0.93 9.23
N GLU A 365 19.83 0.39 9.87
CA GLU A 365 21.24 0.66 9.66
C GLU A 365 21.66 0.18 8.27
N LEU A 366 21.27 -1.00 7.80
CA LEU A 366 21.53 -1.42 6.40
C LEU A 366 20.81 -0.54 5.38
N ILE A 367 19.55 -0.17 5.64
CA ILE A 367 18.76 0.74 4.80
C ILE A 367 19.33 2.17 4.88
N PHE A 368 19.83 2.59 6.04
CA PHE A 368 20.41 3.90 6.30
C PHE A 368 21.81 4.00 5.73
N LEU A 369 22.68 3.02 5.93
CA LEU A 369 23.99 2.87 5.27
C LEU A 369 23.83 2.82 3.75
N SER A 370 22.81 2.12 3.23
CA SER A 370 22.47 2.18 1.80
C SER A 370 22.01 3.58 1.34
N ARG A 371 21.58 4.43 2.28
CA ARG A 371 21.20 5.84 2.06
C ARG A 371 22.31 6.84 2.41
N LEU A 372 23.34 6.48 3.20
CA LEU A 372 24.24 7.44 3.85
C LEU A 372 25.73 7.22 3.71
N ASN A 373 26.25 6.21 3.02
CA ASN A 373 27.70 6.17 2.80
C ASN A 373 28.11 5.90 1.36
N PHE A 374 28.65 6.95 0.74
CA PHE A 374 30.10 7.00 0.54
C PHE A 374 30.66 8.31 1.10
N GLY A 375 31.26 8.24 2.29
CA GLY A 375 32.03 9.33 2.89
C GLY A 375 33.16 8.88 3.84
N SER A 376 33.00 7.81 4.63
CA SER A 376 34.03 7.53 5.67
C SER A 376 34.23 6.07 6.11
N LEU A 377 33.97 5.07 5.28
CA LEU A 377 34.26 3.66 5.63
C LEU A 377 35.71 3.21 5.36
N LYS A 378 36.67 4.15 5.29
CA LYS A 378 38.11 3.81 5.31
C LYS A 378 38.74 3.83 6.70
N ASP A 379 38.09 4.44 7.70
CA ASP A 379 38.70 4.67 9.02
C ASP A 379 38.11 3.80 10.15
N ALA A 380 37.13 2.94 9.86
CA ALA A 380 36.43 2.15 10.90
C ALA A 380 37.00 0.73 11.12
N PHE A 381 38.01 0.31 10.36
CA PHE A 381 38.68 -0.97 10.58
C PHE A 381 40.19 -0.81 10.37
N PRO A 382 41.01 -0.73 11.44
CA PRO A 382 42.44 -0.81 11.30
C PRO A 382 42.79 -2.17 10.71
N VAL A 383 43.50 -2.13 9.59
CA VAL A 383 44.19 -3.28 8.99
C VAL A 383 45.06 -3.89 10.09
N ILE A 384 44.72 -5.10 10.55
CA ILE A 384 45.68 -5.93 11.27
C ILE A 384 46.66 -6.43 10.21
N SER A 385 47.71 -5.64 9.99
CA SER A 385 48.96 -6.15 9.46
C SER A 385 49.64 -6.90 10.59
N ASP A 386 49.78 -8.21 10.48
CA ASP A 386 51.08 -8.76 10.82
C ASP A 386 51.42 -10.02 10.02
N SER A 387 52.60 -9.96 9.44
CA SER A 387 53.32 -11.03 8.78
C SER A 387 54.31 -11.58 9.79
N ARG A 388 54.16 -12.84 10.23
CA ARG A 388 55.26 -13.72 10.64
C ARG A 388 54.75 -15.13 10.98
N SER A 389 55.14 -16.05 10.09
CA SER A 389 55.81 -17.32 10.37
C SER A 389 55.30 -18.25 11.49
N THR A 390 55.11 -19.50 11.04
CA THR A 390 55.54 -20.77 11.65
C THR A 390 54.72 -21.39 12.79
N ASN A 391 54.20 -22.57 12.47
CA ASN A 391 54.13 -23.79 13.29
C ASN A 391 53.59 -23.68 14.72
N LEU A 392 52.47 -24.36 15.01
CA LEU A 392 52.41 -25.53 15.91
C LEU A 392 50.97 -25.85 16.36
N ILE A 393 50.67 -27.16 16.40
CA ILE A 393 49.76 -27.86 17.34
C ILE A 393 48.25 -27.64 17.07
N LYS A 394 47.58 -28.60 16.40
CA LYS A 394 46.83 -29.71 17.04
C LYS A 394 46.04 -29.26 18.27
N ASP A 395 44.73 -29.00 18.13
CA ASP A 395 43.82 -29.71 19.02
C ASP A 395 42.39 -29.84 18.49
N LYS A 396 41.84 -31.02 18.75
CA LYS A 396 40.43 -31.39 18.57
C LYS A 396 39.65 -30.97 19.82
N SER A 397 38.32 -30.98 19.70
CA SER A 397 37.31 -30.57 20.70
C SER A 397 37.03 -29.05 20.63
N PHE A 398 35.81 -28.61 20.31
CA PHE A 398 34.61 -28.86 21.08
C PHE A 398 33.36 -28.65 20.18
N ILE A 399 32.52 -29.67 20.06
CA ILE A 399 31.13 -29.56 19.62
C ILE A 399 30.28 -29.58 20.89
N PRO A 400 29.34 -28.64 21.05
CA PRO A 400 28.12 -28.95 21.77
C PRO A 400 26.93 -28.86 20.80
N GLU A 401 26.36 -30.03 20.53
CA GLU A 401 24.94 -30.20 20.25
C GLU A 401 24.13 -29.55 21.37
N LEU A 402 22.94 -28.99 21.07
CA LEU A 402 21.72 -29.20 21.86
C LEU A 402 20.52 -28.54 21.14
N PHE A 403 19.60 -29.42 20.73
CA PHE A 403 18.12 -29.35 20.75
C PHE A 403 17.37 -28.16 20.12
#